data_AF-X0YPJ6-F1
#
_entry.id   AF-X0YPJ6-F1
#
_cell.length_a   1.000
_cell.length_b   1.000
_cell.length_c   1.000
_cell.angle_alpha   90.00
_cell.angle_beta   90.00
_cell.angle_gamma   90.00
#
_symmetry.space_group_name_H-M   'P 1'
#
loop_
_entity.id
_entity.type
_entity.pdbx_description
1 polymer ?
#
loop_
_entity_poly.entity_id
_entity_poly.type
_entity_poly.pdbx_seq_one_letter_code
_entity_poly.pdbx_strand_id
1 'polypeptide(L)' 'MKQKITLTVNGRIETLEVEPYRTLLEVLREDLGLTGAKEGCGVGECGA' A
#
# COMPACT_ATOMS: atom_id res chain seq x y z
N MET A 1 12.26 -6.77 -9.47
CA MET A 1 13.38 -6.59 -8.50
C MET A 1 12.86 -5.59 -7.50
N LYS A 2 12.89 -5.97 -6.23
CA LYS A 2 12.36 -5.12 -5.17
C LYS A 2 13.11 -3.79 -5.09
N GLN A 3 12.37 -2.74 -4.74
CA GLN A 3 12.88 -1.40 -4.49
C GLN A 3 12.60 -1.03 -3.04
N LYS A 4 13.60 -0.39 -2.41
CA LYS A 4 13.46 0.15 -1.07
C LYS A 4 12.72 1.48 -1.11
N ILE A 5 11.62 1.58 -0.37
CA ILE A 5 10.86 2.81 -0.19
C ILE A 5 10.75 3.17 1.30
N THR A 6 10.63 4.46 1.59
CA THR A 6 10.34 4.97 2.94
C THR A 6 9.11 5.86 2.88
N LEU A 7 8.14 5.59 3.77
CA LEU A 7 6.85 6.28 3.85
C LEU A 7 6.59 6.73 5.28
N THR A 8 5.78 7.76 5.46
CA THR A 8 5.15 8.04 6.77
C THR A 8 3.71 7.55 6.71
N VAL A 9 3.37 6.54 7.49
CA VAL A 9 2.05 5.89 7.53
C VAL A 9 1.47 6.05 8.92
N ASN A 10 0.31 6.71 9.04
CA ASN A 10 -0.35 6.99 10.33
C ASN A 10 0.59 7.61 11.38
N GLY A 11 1.49 8.51 10.94
CA GLY A 11 2.47 9.18 11.79
C GLY A 11 3.72 8.37 12.14
N ARG A 12 3.87 7.15 11.63
CA ARG A 12 5.05 6.29 11.82
C ARG A 12 5.86 6.20 10.54
N ILE A 13 7.19 6.16 10.65
CA ILE A 13 8.07 5.95 9.49
C ILE A 13 8.17 4.45 9.22
N GLU A 14 7.77 4.04 8.02
CA GLU A 14 7.83 2.66 7.53
C GLU A 14 8.88 2.59 6.41
N THR A 15 9.74 1.57 6.42
CA THR A 15 10.74 1.32 5.36
C THR A 15 10.63 -0.12 4.89
N LEU A 16 10.38 -0.29 3.59
CA LEU A 16 9.93 -1.57 3.00
C LEU A 16 10.67 -1.84 1.69
N GLU A 17 10.85 -3.12 1.35
CA GLU A 17 11.27 -3.54 0.01
C GLU A 17 10.07 -4.11 -0.75
N VAL A 18 9.64 -3.42 -1.81
CA VAL A 18 8.42 -3.74 -2.56
C VAL A 18 8.71 -3.95 -4.04
N GLU A 19 7.90 -4.75 -4.72
CA GLU A 19 7.96 -4.80 -6.18
C GLU A 19 7.36 -3.51 -6.77
N PRO A 20 8.00 -2.88 -7.77
CA PRO A 20 7.62 -1.54 -8.24
C PRO A 20 6.28 -1.46 -8.97
N TYR A 21 5.70 -2.61 -9.36
CA TYR A 21 4.40 -2.67 -10.02
C TYR A 21 3.22 -2.80 -9.03
N ARG A 22 3.50 -3.02 -7.74
CA ARG A 22 2.43 -3.11 -6.74
C ARG A 22 1.83 -1.75 -6.45
N THR A 23 0.52 -1.72 -6.28
CA THR A 23 -0.18 -0.49 -5.90
C THR A 23 0.09 -0.16 -4.43
N LEU A 24 -0.06 1.12 -4.07
CA LEU A 24 0.03 1.52 -2.66
C LEU A 24 -1.04 0.80 -1.81
N LEU A 25 -2.22 0.52 -2.38
CA LEU A 25 -3.30 -0.20 -1.69
C LEU A 25 -2.87 -1.62 -1.28
N GLU A 26 -2.23 -2.35 -2.20
CA GLU A 26 -1.68 -3.69 -1.92
C GLU A 26 -0.62 -3.62 -0.81
N VAL A 27 0.32 -2.67 -0.91
CA VAL A 27 1.39 -2.52 0.10
C VAL A 27 0.84 -2.22 1.50
N LEU A 28 -0.15 -1.32 1.59
CA LEU A 28 -0.78 -0.99 2.87
C LEU A 28 -1.52 -2.21 3.46
N ARG A 29 -2.25 -2.96 2.65
CA ARG A 29 -3.10 -4.05 3.12
C ARG A 29 -2.33 -5.33 3.43
N GLU A 30 -1.36 -5.69 2.58
CA GLU A 30 -0.68 -6.98 2.64
C GLU A 30 0.62 -6.93 3.43
N ASP A 31 1.46 -5.89 3.24
CA ASP A 31 2.75 -5.79 3.92
C ASP A 31 2.61 -5.13 5.30
N LEU A 32 1.76 -4.11 5.41
CA LEU A 32 1.54 -3.39 6.68
C LEU A 32 0.29 -3.86 7.44
N GLY A 33 -0.51 -4.77 6.88
CA GLY A 33 -1.72 -5.30 7.53
C GLY A 33 -2.84 -4.27 7.73
N LEU A 34 -2.77 -3.10 7.09
CA LEU A 34 -3.73 -2.01 7.23
C LEU A 34 -4.94 -2.24 6.31
N THR A 35 -5.82 -3.15 6.73
CA THR A 35 -6.98 -3.59 5.93
C THR A 35 -8.18 -2.63 5.94
N GLY A 36 -8.01 -1.43 6.52
CA GLY A 36 -9.03 -0.38 6.59
C GLY A 36 -9.41 0.19 5.22
N ALA A 37 -8.41 0.52 4.39
CA ALA A 37 -8.61 0.90 2.99
C ALA A 37 -9.09 -0.32 2.18
N LYS A 38 -10.12 -0.17 1.36
CA LYS A 38 -10.76 -1.27 0.66
C LYS A 38 -10.43 -1.24 -0.83
N GLU A 39 -10.46 -2.42 -1.44
CA GLU A 39 -10.49 -2.54 -2.90
C GLU A 39 -11.93 -2.85 -3.29
N GLY A 40 -12.67 -1.83 -3.73
CA GLY A 40 -14.07 -2.01 -4.11
C GLY A 40 -14.24 -2.44 -5.56
N CYS A 41 -13.80 -1.61 -6.51
CA CYS A 41 -13.98 -1.85 -7.95
C CYS A 41 -12.70 -2.21 -8.71
N GLY A 42 -11.51 -2.04 -8.11
CA GLY A 42 -10.22 -2.26 -8.77
C GLY A 42 -9.88 -1.28 -9.91
N VAL A 43 -10.79 -0.36 -10.27
CA VAL A 43 -10.66 0.55 -11.42
C VAL A 43 -10.78 2.03 -11.07
N GLY A 44 -10.87 2.39 -9.78
CA GLY A 44 -10.83 3.78 -9.31
C GLY A 44 -12.17 4.54 -9.28
N GLU A 45 -13.30 3.87 -9.52
CA GLU A 45 -14.63 4.50 -9.60
C GLU A 45 -15.37 4.60 -8.25
N CYS A 46 -15.18 3.63 -7.35
CA CYS A 46 -16.05 3.47 -6.17
C CYS A 46 -15.61 4.26 -4.92
N GLY A 47 -14.39 4.81 -4.90
CA GLY A 47 -13.85 5.57 -3.76
C GLY A 47 -13.70 4.78 -2.44
N ALA A 48 -13.67 3.44 -2.51
CA ALA A 48 -13.54 2.55 -1.36
C ALA A 48 -12.09 2.45 -0.86
#